data_AF-A0A5C4J0B5-F1
#
_entry.id   AF-A0A5C4J0B5-F1
#
_cell.length_a   1.000
_cell.length_b   1.000
_cell.length_c   1.000
_cell.angle_alpha   90.00
_cell.angle_beta   90.00
_cell.angle_gamma   90.00
#
_symmetry.space_group_name_H-M   'P 1'
#
loop_
_entity.id
_entity.type
_entity.pdbx_description
1 polymer ?
#
loop_
_entity_poly.entity_id
_entity_poly.type
_entity_poly.pdbx_seq_one_letter_code
_entity_poly.pdbx_strand_id
1 'polypeptide(L)'
;HRVVTGAEASLHDCFNRSDMLITDISSVISDYMPSLKPYVVTNPHAANDAEFRAAFPSASAAYLLGPGCAELADILAVTTTPGRDPLAEERTRLRDYLLGPAEPDAMTRFAAAVDALAEAGPRSTMYALPAPRVPDPA
;
A
#
# COMPACT_ATOMS: atom_id res chain seq x y z
N HIS A 1 -21.85 -9.57 11.43
CA HIS A 1 -21.51 -8.17 11.07
C HIS A 1 -21.36 -7.38 12.37
N ARG A 2 -20.17 -6.83 12.63
CA ARG A 2 -19.87 -6.02 13.83
C ARG A 2 -19.64 -4.58 13.39
N VAL A 3 -20.48 -3.66 13.85
CA VAL A 3 -20.33 -2.22 13.59
C VAL A 3 -19.54 -1.61 14.74
N VAL A 4 -18.47 -0.88 14.44
CA VAL A 4 -17.63 -0.19 15.44
C VAL A 4 -17.96 1.31 15.36
N THR A 5 -18.43 1.90 16.46
CA THR A 5 -18.95 3.28 16.53
C THR A 5 -18.19 4.17 17.52
N GLY A 6 -16.99 3.78 17.97
CA GLY A 6 -16.16 4.50 18.94
C GLY A 6 -14.66 4.44 18.61
N ALA A 7 -13.81 5.10 19.42
CA ALA A 7 -12.36 5.04 19.28
C ALA A 7 -11.83 3.65 19.70
N GLU A 8 -11.93 2.67 18.81
CA GLU A 8 -11.46 1.30 19.05
C GLU A 8 -10.65 0.79 17.86
N ALA A 9 -9.51 0.18 18.18
CA ALA A 9 -8.51 -0.46 17.31
C ALA A 9 -8.00 0.45 16.16
N SER A 10 -6.68 0.68 16.13
CA SER A 10 -6.08 1.36 14.97
C SER A 10 -6.39 0.58 13.68
N LEU A 11 -6.32 1.25 12.53
CA LEU A 11 -6.50 0.59 11.24
C LEU A 11 -5.56 -0.64 11.11
N HIS A 12 -4.32 -0.52 11.59
CA HIS A 12 -3.37 -1.62 11.61
C HIS A 12 -3.75 -2.75 12.57
N ASP A 13 -4.41 -2.47 13.71
CA ASP A 13 -4.95 -3.52 14.58
C ASP A 13 -6.04 -4.32 13.86
N CYS A 14 -6.89 -3.64 13.09
CA CYS A 14 -7.89 -4.30 12.25
C CYS A 14 -7.23 -5.18 11.18
N PHE A 15 -6.15 -4.70 10.54
CA PHE A 15 -5.40 -5.50 9.56
C PHE A 15 -4.73 -6.73 10.18
N ASN A 16 -4.17 -6.58 11.38
CA ASN A 16 -3.51 -7.67 12.08
C ASN A 16 -4.51 -8.77 12.47
N ARG A 17 -5.76 -8.39 12.78
CA ARG A 17 -6.83 -9.33 13.17
C ARG A 17 -7.62 -9.91 11.99
N SER A 18 -7.56 -9.31 10.80
CA SER A 18 -8.28 -9.83 9.64
C SER A 18 -7.52 -10.97 8.96
N ASP A 19 -8.24 -11.88 8.34
CA ASP A 19 -7.65 -12.92 7.46
C ASP A 19 -7.61 -12.47 6.00
N MET A 20 -8.44 -11.49 5.63
CA MET A 20 -8.55 -10.93 4.29
C MET A 20 -9.13 -9.51 4.33
N LEU A 21 -8.79 -8.69 3.33
CA LEU A 21 -9.41 -7.40 3.04
C LEU A 21 -10.31 -7.50 1.81
N ILE A 22 -11.50 -6.90 1.84
CA ILE A 22 -12.33 -6.66 0.65
C ILE A 22 -12.48 -5.16 0.50
N THR A 23 -12.10 -4.61 -0.65
CA THR A 23 -12.07 -3.17 -0.91
C THR A 23 -12.33 -2.87 -2.39
N ASP A 24 -12.57 -1.62 -2.74
CA ASP A 24 -12.55 -1.12 -4.11
C ASP A 24 -11.11 -0.71 -4.50
N ILE A 25 -10.94 0.07 -5.57
CA ILE A 25 -9.65 0.67 -5.89
C ILE A 25 -9.37 1.79 -4.88
N SER A 26 -8.69 1.44 -3.80
CA SER A 26 -8.36 2.34 -2.69
C SER A 26 -6.89 2.26 -2.31
N SER A 27 -6.35 3.38 -1.81
CA SER A 27 -4.99 3.45 -1.28
C SER A 27 -4.77 2.52 -0.08
N VAL A 28 -5.86 2.11 0.59
CA VAL A 28 -5.81 1.18 1.73
C VAL A 28 -5.19 -0.17 1.35
N ILE A 29 -5.20 -0.54 0.06
CA ILE A 29 -4.50 -1.73 -0.45
C ILE A 29 -3.00 -1.62 -0.16
N SER A 30 -2.39 -0.46 -0.38
CA SER A 30 -0.96 -0.23 -0.11
C SER A 30 -0.65 -0.36 1.37
N ASP A 31 -1.54 0.11 2.25
CA ASP A 31 -1.37 0.00 3.71
C ASP A 31 -1.56 -1.44 4.21
N TYR A 32 -2.36 -2.24 3.50
CA TYR A 32 -2.59 -3.66 3.82
C TYR A 32 -1.49 -4.58 3.28
N MET A 33 -0.80 -4.18 2.22
CA MET A 33 0.20 -4.96 1.50
C MET A 33 1.36 -5.51 2.36
N PRO A 34 1.85 -4.81 3.40
CA PRO A 34 2.86 -5.36 4.32
C PRO A 34 2.41 -6.64 5.02
N SER A 35 1.09 -6.84 5.21
CA SER A 35 0.56 -8.04 5.86
C SER A 35 0.74 -9.32 5.02
N LEU A 36 0.94 -9.18 3.71
CA LEU A 36 0.92 -10.27 2.72
C LEU A 36 -0.34 -11.15 2.72
N LYS A 37 -1.37 -10.75 3.46
CA LYS A 37 -2.65 -11.46 3.54
C LYS A 37 -3.44 -11.30 2.24
N PRO A 38 -4.33 -12.26 1.92
CA PRO A 38 -5.25 -12.14 0.80
C PRO A 38 -6.02 -10.82 0.81
N TYR A 39 -6.23 -10.24 -0.36
CA TYR A 39 -7.17 -9.13 -0.51
C TYR A 39 -7.95 -9.23 -1.82
N VAL A 40 -9.12 -8.60 -1.81
CA VAL A 40 -10.10 -8.64 -2.88
C VAL A 40 -10.38 -7.21 -3.33
N VAL A 41 -10.40 -7.03 -4.64
CA VAL A 41 -10.80 -5.78 -5.27
C VAL A 41 -12.14 -5.97 -5.96
N THR A 42 -13.11 -5.11 -5.64
CA THR A 42 -14.41 -5.13 -6.31
C THR A 42 -14.29 -4.60 -7.74
N ASN A 43 -14.85 -5.34 -8.69
CA ASN A 43 -14.95 -4.99 -10.10
C ASN A 43 -16.44 -4.89 -10.50
N PRO A 44 -17.17 -3.87 -10.00
CA PRO A 44 -18.62 -3.79 -10.16
C PRO A 44 -19.07 -3.58 -11.62
N HIS A 45 -18.19 -3.06 -12.47
CA HIS A 45 -18.45 -2.85 -13.89
C HIS A 45 -18.17 -4.10 -14.75
N ALA A 46 -17.75 -5.21 -14.14
CA ALA A 46 -17.36 -6.44 -14.84
C ALA A 46 -16.36 -6.16 -15.98
N ALA A 47 -15.40 -5.26 -15.74
CA ALA A 47 -14.32 -5.02 -16.68
C ALA A 47 -13.49 -6.29 -16.88
N ASN A 48 -12.88 -6.45 -18.05
CA ASN A 48 -12.00 -7.59 -18.32
C ASN A 48 -10.84 -7.63 -17.30
N ASP A 49 -10.54 -8.80 -16.74
CA ASP A 49 -9.49 -8.98 -15.73
C ASP A 49 -8.10 -8.46 -16.15
N ALA A 50 -7.68 -8.72 -17.39
CA ALA A 50 -6.38 -8.30 -17.89
C ALA A 50 -6.32 -6.78 -18.04
N GLU A 51 -7.37 -6.17 -18.58
CA GLU A 51 -7.49 -4.71 -18.72
C GLU A 51 -7.55 -4.03 -17.35
N PHE A 52 -8.31 -4.61 -16.41
CA PHE A 52 -8.45 -4.09 -15.05
C PHE A 52 -7.12 -4.10 -14.31
N ARG A 53 -6.36 -5.19 -14.38
CA ARG A 53 -5.03 -5.29 -13.75
C ARG A 53 -3.99 -4.39 -14.42
N ALA A 54 -4.10 -4.16 -15.73
CA ALA A 54 -3.24 -3.22 -16.43
C ALA A 54 -3.52 -1.76 -16.02
N ALA A 55 -4.80 -1.41 -15.82
CA ALA A 55 -5.21 -0.08 -15.37
C ALA A 55 -4.92 0.17 -13.89
N PHE A 56 -5.02 -0.87 -13.06
CA PHE A 56 -4.84 -0.81 -11.61
C PHE A 56 -3.78 -1.80 -11.15
N PRO A 57 -2.48 -1.42 -11.15
CA PRO A 57 -1.39 -2.32 -10.77
C PRO A 57 -1.53 -2.92 -9.37
N SER A 58 -2.17 -2.22 -8.43
CA SER A 58 -2.46 -2.74 -7.09
C SER A 58 -3.43 -3.93 -7.08
N ALA A 59 -4.18 -4.16 -8.16
CA ALA A 59 -5.03 -5.32 -8.34
C ALA A 59 -4.28 -6.55 -8.91
N SER A 60 -3.01 -6.41 -9.30
CA SER A 60 -2.25 -7.51 -9.94
C SER A 60 -2.06 -8.73 -9.04
N ALA A 61 -2.13 -8.56 -7.72
CA ALA A 61 -2.05 -9.62 -6.73
C ALA A 61 -3.34 -9.80 -5.90
N ALA A 62 -4.45 -9.22 -6.38
CA ALA A 62 -5.77 -9.32 -5.77
C ALA A 62 -6.62 -10.44 -6.39
N TYR A 63 -7.61 -10.92 -5.64
CA TYR A 63 -8.79 -11.53 -6.22
C TYR A 63 -9.74 -10.45 -6.73
N LEU A 64 -10.42 -10.67 -7.85
CA LEU A 64 -11.44 -9.75 -8.36
C LEU A 64 -12.82 -10.28 -8.00
N LEU A 65 -13.67 -9.41 -7.46
CA LEU A 65 -15.05 -9.75 -7.12
C LEU A 65 -16.00 -9.02 -8.07
N GLY A 66 -16.68 -9.79 -8.92
CA GLY A 66 -17.63 -9.26 -9.90
C GLY A 66 -18.95 -8.81 -9.25
N PRO A 67 -19.84 -8.14 -10.01
CA PRO A 67 -21.10 -7.60 -9.49
C PRO A 67 -22.04 -8.68 -8.95
N GLY A 68 -21.95 -9.92 -9.45
CA GLY A 68 -22.73 -11.07 -8.98
C GLY A 68 -22.16 -11.79 -7.77
N CYS A 69 -20.94 -11.44 -7.32
CA CYS A 69 -20.23 -12.11 -6.23
C CYS A 69 -20.11 -13.63 -6.38
N ALA A 70 -20.10 -14.15 -7.61
CA ALA A 70 -20.08 -15.60 -7.87
C ALA A 70 -18.80 -16.25 -7.33
N GLU A 71 -17.71 -15.50 -7.31
CA GLU A 71 -16.37 -15.92 -6.90
C GLU A 71 -16.19 -15.90 -5.37
N LEU A 72 -17.12 -15.28 -4.62
CA LEU A 72 -16.93 -14.98 -3.20
C LEU A 72 -16.67 -16.23 -2.35
N ALA A 73 -17.39 -17.32 -2.60
CA ALA A 73 -17.24 -18.56 -1.85
C ALA A 73 -15.84 -19.17 -2.03
N ASP A 74 -15.34 -19.20 -3.27
CA ASP A 74 -14.02 -19.74 -3.60
C ASP A 74 -12.90 -18.84 -3.04
N ILE A 75 -13.09 -17.53 -3.11
CA ILE A 75 -12.15 -16.56 -2.53
C ILE A 75 -12.05 -16.74 -1.01
N LEU A 76 -13.18 -16.85 -0.29
CA LEU A 76 -13.18 -17.07 1.16
C LEU A 76 -12.60 -18.42 1.56
N ALA A 77 -12.65 -19.44 0.70
CA ALA A 77 -12.03 -20.73 0.98
C ALA A 77 -10.49 -20.65 1.08
N VAL A 78 -9.87 -19.63 0.48
CA VAL A 78 -8.41 -19.41 0.54
C VAL A 78 -7.95 -19.08 1.96
N THR A 79 -8.75 -18.35 2.75
CA THR A 79 -8.38 -17.99 4.12
C THR A 79 -8.53 -19.15 5.10
N THR A 80 -9.33 -20.16 4.75
CA THR A 80 -9.63 -21.30 5.62
C THR A 80 -8.84 -22.56 5.26
N THR A 81 -8.14 -22.57 4.13
CA THR A 81 -7.37 -23.73 3.65
C THR A 81 -5.88 -23.42 3.53
N PRO A 82 -5.03 -23.87 4.48
CA PRO A 82 -3.59 -23.61 4.44
C PRO A 82 -2.94 -24.06 3.11
N GLY A 83 -2.08 -23.21 2.55
CA GLY A 83 -1.31 -23.50 1.34
C GLY A 83 -2.08 -23.42 0.02
N ARG A 84 -3.34 -22.98 0.01
CA ARG A 84 -4.16 -22.86 -1.21
C ARG A 84 -4.23 -21.45 -1.78
N ASP A 85 -3.31 -20.57 -1.42
CA ASP A 85 -3.28 -19.21 -1.94
C ASP A 85 -2.35 -19.09 -3.16
N PRO A 86 -2.87 -19.17 -4.40
CA PRO A 86 -2.05 -19.06 -5.60
C PRO A 86 -1.45 -17.67 -5.80
N LEU A 87 -1.94 -16.64 -5.09
CA LEU A 87 -1.49 -15.25 -5.25
C LEU A 87 -0.48 -14.84 -4.17
N ALA A 88 -0.09 -15.72 -3.25
CA ALA A 88 0.85 -15.40 -2.17
C ALA A 88 2.21 -14.92 -2.69
N GLU A 89 2.76 -15.58 -3.72
CA GLU A 89 4.01 -15.14 -4.34
C GLU A 89 3.85 -13.81 -5.07
N GLU A 90 2.76 -13.61 -5.82
CA GLU A 90 2.49 -12.36 -6.51
C GLU A 90 2.33 -11.20 -5.54
N ARG A 91 1.70 -11.42 -4.37
CA ARG A 91 1.63 -10.39 -3.32
C ARG A 91 3.00 -10.04 -2.75
N THR A 92 3.90 -11.03 -2.62
CA THR A 92 5.28 -10.78 -2.20
C THR A 92 6.02 -9.94 -3.24
N ARG A 93 5.91 -10.29 -4.53
CA ARG A 93 6.53 -9.54 -5.64
C ARG A 93 5.98 -8.11 -5.74
N LEU A 94 4.66 -7.95 -5.62
CA LEU A 94 4.01 -6.65 -5.67
C LEU A 94 4.39 -5.78 -4.47
N ARG A 95 4.44 -6.35 -3.26
CA ARG A 95 4.94 -5.66 -2.07
C ARG A 95 6.36 -5.14 -2.29
N ASP A 96 7.25 -5.99 -2.78
CA ASP A 96 8.65 -5.58 -2.98
C ASP A 96 8.80 -4.51 -4.06
N TYR A 97 7.98 -4.59 -5.12
CA TYR A 97 7.92 -3.56 -6.16
C TYR A 97 7.42 -2.21 -5.64
N LEU A 98 6.35 -2.19 -4.83
CA LEU A 98 5.72 -0.96 -4.37
C LEU A 98 6.37 -0.36 -3.11
N LEU A 99 6.75 -1.20 -2.15
CA LEU A 99 7.22 -0.80 -0.83
C LEU A 99 8.74 -0.97 -0.65
N GLY A 100 9.42 -1.58 -1.63
CA GLY A 100 10.82 -1.99 -1.50
C GLY A 100 10.97 -3.28 -0.70
N PRO A 101 12.23 -3.72 -0.48
CA PRO A 101 12.51 -5.00 0.16
C PRO A 101 11.95 -5.06 1.59
N ALA A 102 11.67 -6.28 2.07
CA ALA A 102 11.27 -6.49 3.46
C ALA A 102 12.40 -6.14 4.43
N GLU A 103 13.66 -6.43 4.05
CA GLU A 103 14.84 -6.23 4.89
C GLU A 103 15.97 -5.51 4.11
N PRO A 104 16.59 -4.45 4.67
CA PRO A 104 16.18 -3.76 5.89
C PRO A 104 14.83 -3.07 5.69
N ASP A 105 14.02 -2.94 6.74
CA ASP A 105 12.66 -2.39 6.65
C ASP A 105 12.61 -0.93 6.14
N ALA A 106 11.42 -0.48 5.74
CA ALA A 106 11.23 0.84 5.16
C ALA A 106 11.64 2.00 6.08
N MET A 107 11.41 1.89 7.40
CA MET A 107 11.80 2.92 8.36
C MET A 107 13.31 2.94 8.56
N THR A 108 13.95 1.78 8.60
CA THR A 108 15.42 1.69 8.63
C THR A 108 16.04 2.32 7.39
N ARG A 109 15.53 2.04 6.18
CA ARG A 109 16.00 2.66 4.95
C ARG A 109 15.77 4.17 4.92
N PHE A 110 14.61 4.61 5.41
CA PHE A 110 14.29 6.03 5.50
C PHE A 110 15.23 6.76 6.47
N ALA A 111 15.45 6.21 7.66
CA ALA A 111 16.39 6.76 8.63
C ALA A 111 17.80 6.89 8.04
N ALA A 112 18.31 5.84 7.41
CA ALA A 112 19.61 5.88 6.75
C ALA A 112 19.69 6.95 5.64
N ALA A 113 18.61 7.16 4.89
CA ALA A 113 18.54 8.20 3.87
C ALA A 113 18.54 9.62 4.49
N VAL A 114 17.86 9.81 5.62
CA VAL A 114 17.86 11.07 6.38
C VAL A 114 19.26 11.35 6.94
N ASP A 115 19.92 10.34 7.51
CA ASP A 115 21.28 10.47 8.04
C ASP A 115 22.27 10.83 6.92
N ALA A 116 22.21 10.13 5.78
CA ALA A 116 23.04 10.44 4.62
C ALA A 116 22.80 11.87 4.08
N LEU A 117 21.55 12.34 4.11
CA LEU A 117 21.22 13.72 3.74
C LEU A 117 21.80 14.74 4.73
N ALA A 118 21.77 14.44 6.03
CA ALA A 118 22.33 15.30 7.06
C ALA A 118 23.86 15.37 6.98
N GLU A 119 24.53 14.23 6.74
CA GLU A 119 25.98 14.13 6.55
C GLU A 119 26.47 14.88 5.32
N ALA A 120 25.69 14.86 4.22
CA ALA A 120 26.01 15.62 3.01
C ALA A 120 26.05 17.15 3.25
N GLY A 121 25.51 17.63 4.37
CA GLY A 121 25.45 19.04 4.75
C GLY A 121 24.53 19.87 3.86
N PRO A 122 24.26 21.14 4.20
CA PRO A 122 23.52 22.02 3.31
C PRO A 122 24.29 22.17 2.00
N ARG A 123 23.69 21.78 0.86
CA ARG A 123 24.11 22.32 -0.44
C ARG A 123 23.86 23.81 -0.41
N SER A 124 24.89 24.60 -0.08
CA SER A 124 24.86 26.06 -0.17
C SER A 124 24.84 26.53 -1.63
N THR A 125 24.00 25.96 -2.50
CA THR A 125 23.90 26.37 -3.90
C THR A 125 22.52 26.02 -4.46
N MET A 126 21.48 26.76 -4.07
CA MET A 126 20.37 27.03 -5.01
C MET A 126 19.49 28.21 -4.59
N TYR A 127 19.40 28.52 -3.30
CA TYR A 127 18.73 29.72 -2.81
C TYR A 127 19.64 30.52 -1.90
N ALA A 128 20.67 31.15 -2.48
CA ALA A 128 21.24 32.33 -1.84
C ALA A 128 20.11 33.37 -1.80
N LEU A 129 19.53 33.61 -0.63
CA LEU A 129 18.70 34.80 -0.44
C LEU A 129 19.55 36.01 -0.84
N PRO A 130 19.07 36.87 -1.75
CA PRO A 130 19.83 38.05 -2.13
C PRO A 130 20.15 38.84 -0.87
N ALA A 131 21.41 39.30 -0.76
CA ALA A 131 21.84 40.11 0.37
C ALA A 131 20.86 41.29 0.57
N PRO A 132 20.48 41.62 1.82
CA PRO A 132 19.56 42.72 2.07
C PRO A 132 20.12 44.00 1.45
N ARG A 133 19.36 44.62 0.55
CA ARG A 133 19.71 45.93 -0.01
C ARG A 133 19.63 46.95 1.12
N VAL A 134 20.76 47.54 1.47
CA VAL A 134 20.81 48.75 2.28
C VAL A 134 20.21 49.87 1.42
N PRO A 135 19.19 50.63 1.90
CA PRO A 135 18.67 51.77 1.15
C PRO A 135 19.74 52.85 1.01
N ASP A 136 19.82 53.48 -0.16
CA ASP A 136 20.68 54.64 -0.38
C ASP A 136 20.23 55.80 0.55
N PRO A 137 21.17 56.55 1.16
CA PRO A 137 20.81 57.71 1.97
C PRO A 137 20.20 58.81 1.09
N ALA A 138 19.22 59.51 1.68
CA ALA A 138 18.39 60.54 1.05
C ALA A 138 19.16 61.81 0.66
#